data_AF-A0A3P9MVB2-F1
#
_entry.id   AF-A0A3P9MVB2-F1
#
_cell.length_a   1.000
_cell.length_b   1.000
_cell.length_c   1.000
_cell.angle_alpha   90.00
_cell.angle_beta   90.00
_cell.angle_gamma   90.00
#
_symmetry.space_group_name_H-M   'P 1'
#
loop_
_entity.id
_entity.type
_entity.pdbx_description
1 polymer ?
#
loop_
_entity_poly.entity_id
_entity_poly.type
_entity_poly.pdbx_seq_one_letter_code
_entity_poly.pdbx_strand_id
1 'polypeptide(L)'
;MESDEGAGPSSSVLQYPNIDEVQKQQDKLVELMQETAQERDALREQLKLLTSQLEDVQSRLQQQPQAKVKESSHQACQTDTQTDYKGLFERAKQKINDLIRDKEALLEEKSTLAAQCEELKLRMQQQRENARSSAGSRTSDRNLNLSLVHVFSSIPLFSLIELRQNVGRLLVSRVPALDLAQVNFECNVIDEILEQVLTGTDF
;
A
#
# COMPACT_ATOMS: atom_id res chain seq x y z
N MET A 1 51.11 14.93 -120.21
CA MET A 1 50.85 13.76 -119.35
C MET A 1 51.14 14.22 -117.95
N GLU A 2 50.13 14.27 -117.10
CA GLU A 2 50.22 14.06 -115.65
C GLU A 2 48.80 14.23 -115.12
N SER A 3 48.32 13.16 -114.49
CA SER A 3 46.96 13.00 -114.00
C SER A 3 46.98 13.01 -112.49
N ASP A 4 45.98 13.68 -111.94
CA ASP A 4 45.21 13.24 -110.77
C ASP A 4 45.86 13.41 -109.38
N GLU A 5 45.52 14.53 -108.71
CA GLU A 5 45.58 14.66 -107.25
C GLU A 5 44.16 14.87 -106.71
N GLY A 6 43.47 13.75 -106.46
CA GLY A 6 42.23 13.71 -105.70
C GLY A 6 42.51 13.40 -104.22
N ALA A 7 42.64 14.44 -103.39
CA ALA A 7 42.70 14.29 -101.93
C ALA A 7 41.29 14.03 -101.36
N GLY A 8 40.96 12.77 -101.10
CA GLY A 8 39.81 12.33 -100.30
C GLY A 8 40.17 12.21 -98.82
N PRO A 9 39.21 12.39 -97.89
CA PRO A 9 39.50 12.78 -96.51
C PRO A 9 39.97 11.61 -95.64
N SER A 10 40.89 11.91 -94.72
CA SER A 10 41.27 11.03 -93.61
C SER A 10 40.04 10.62 -92.81
N SER A 11 39.72 9.34 -92.85
CA SER A 11 38.72 8.74 -91.97
C SER A 11 39.29 8.69 -90.55
N SER A 12 38.85 9.62 -89.71
CA SER A 12 39.05 9.57 -88.27
C SER A 12 38.45 8.26 -87.75
N VAL A 13 39.31 7.34 -87.32
CA VAL A 13 38.90 6.10 -86.64
C VAL A 13 38.19 6.51 -85.36
N LEU A 14 36.85 6.48 -85.40
CA LEU A 14 36.01 6.61 -84.23
C LEU A 14 36.27 5.40 -83.35
N GLN A 15 36.89 5.63 -82.20
CA GLN A 15 37.05 4.61 -81.17
C GLN A 15 35.68 4.43 -80.49
N TYR A 16 34.93 3.44 -80.95
CA TYR A 16 33.63 3.10 -80.40
C TYR A 16 33.79 2.58 -78.96
N PRO A 17 32.95 3.01 -77.99
CA PRO A 17 32.95 2.45 -76.66
C PRO A 17 32.68 0.93 -76.73
N ASN A 18 33.42 0.16 -75.92
CA ASN A 18 33.29 -1.30 -75.84
C ASN A 18 31.88 -1.65 -75.33
N ILE A 19 31.02 -2.13 -76.23
CA ILE A 19 29.58 -2.37 -75.99
C ILE A 19 29.35 -3.29 -74.78
N ASP A 20 30.23 -4.27 -74.58
CA ASP A 20 30.16 -5.23 -73.47
C ASP A 20 30.34 -4.57 -72.10
N GLU A 21 31.20 -3.54 -72.01
CA GLU A 21 31.43 -2.81 -70.75
C GLU A 21 30.23 -1.94 -70.38
N VAL A 22 29.60 -1.31 -71.38
CA VAL A 22 28.37 -0.52 -71.20
C VAL A 22 27.22 -1.42 -70.77
N GLN A 23 27.08 -2.61 -71.37
CA GLN A 23 26.06 -3.59 -70.98
C GLN A 23 26.24 -4.03 -69.53
N LYS A 24 27.48 -4.35 -69.12
CA LYS A 24 27.77 -4.75 -67.73
C LYS A 24 27.49 -3.63 -66.72
N GLN A 25 27.76 -2.37 -67.08
CA GLN A 25 27.41 -1.23 -66.24
C GLN A 25 25.89 -1.05 -66.14
N GLN A 26 25.15 -1.28 -67.24
CA GLN A 26 23.70 -1.24 -67.25
C GLN A 26 23.09 -2.34 -66.37
N ASP A 27 23.59 -3.58 -66.47
CA ASP A 27 23.10 -4.70 -65.65
C ASP A 27 23.31 -4.43 -64.15
N LYS A 28 24.48 -3.93 -63.78
CA LYS A 28 24.78 -3.53 -62.40
C LYS A 28 23.88 -2.40 -61.88
N LEU A 29 23.55 -1.44 -62.75
CA LEU A 29 22.63 -0.37 -62.38
C LEU A 29 21.21 -0.91 -62.15
N VAL A 30 20.75 -1.82 -63.00
CA VAL A 30 19.44 -2.48 -62.85
C VAL A 30 19.38 -3.30 -61.55
N GLU A 31 20.45 -4.04 -61.23
CA GLU A 31 20.57 -4.78 -59.97
C GLU A 31 20.46 -3.86 -58.75
N LEU A 32 21.25 -2.78 -58.71
CA LEU A 32 21.19 -1.80 -57.61
C LEU A 32 19.81 -1.12 -57.51
N MET A 33 19.19 -0.79 -58.65
CA MET A 33 17.84 -0.23 -58.66
C MET A 33 16.81 -1.20 -58.10
N GLN A 34 16.95 -2.50 -58.39
CA GLN A 34 16.08 -3.54 -57.87
C GLN A 34 16.27 -3.73 -56.36
N GLU A 35 17.51 -3.79 -55.88
CA GLU A 35 17.83 -3.85 -54.44
C GLU A 35 17.26 -2.62 -53.70
N THR A 36 17.51 -1.42 -54.22
CA THR A 36 16.99 -0.17 -53.65
C THR A 36 15.45 -0.16 -53.62
N ALA A 37 14.80 -0.70 -54.65
CA ALA A 37 13.34 -0.81 -54.68
C ALA A 37 12.83 -1.78 -53.59
N GLN A 38 13.49 -2.92 -53.41
CA GLN A 38 13.15 -3.91 -52.39
C GLN A 38 13.35 -3.37 -50.98
N GLU A 39 14.48 -2.72 -50.70
CA GLU A 39 14.75 -2.09 -49.40
C GLU A 39 13.71 -1.02 -49.06
N ARG A 40 13.38 -0.16 -50.02
CA ARG A 40 12.33 0.86 -49.84
C ARG A 40 10.98 0.23 -49.55
N ASP A 41 10.63 -0.86 -50.22
CA ASP A 41 9.35 -1.52 -50.04
C ASP A 41 9.29 -2.24 -48.68
N ALA A 42 10.38 -2.86 -48.22
CA ALA A 42 10.52 -3.39 -46.86
C ALA A 42 10.37 -2.30 -45.79
N LEU A 43 10.99 -1.12 -45.98
CA LEU A 43 10.83 0.02 -45.08
C LEU A 43 9.40 0.57 -45.07
N ARG A 44 8.72 0.60 -46.23
CA ARG A 44 7.31 0.98 -46.31
C ARG A 44 6.41 0.01 -45.54
N GLU A 45 6.69 -1.29 -45.59
CA GLU A 45 5.96 -2.29 -44.81
C GLU A 45 6.17 -2.11 -43.31
N GLN A 46 7.41 -1.87 -42.87
CA GLN A 46 7.69 -1.56 -41.47
C GLN A 46 6.98 -0.29 -41.00
N LEU A 47 6.96 0.76 -41.82
CA LEU A 47 6.21 1.99 -41.52
C LEU A 47 4.72 1.71 -41.38
N LYS A 48 4.10 0.97 -42.31
CA LYS A 48 2.69 0.59 -42.21
C LYS A 48 2.40 -0.18 -40.92
N LEU A 49 3.28 -1.10 -40.53
CA LEU A 49 3.13 -1.87 -39.31
C LEU A 49 3.23 -0.99 -38.06
N LEU A 50 4.22 -0.09 -38.00
CA LEU A 50 4.36 0.85 -36.88
C LEU A 50 3.20 1.83 -36.81
N THR A 51 2.72 2.34 -37.95
CA THR A 51 1.55 3.21 -38.03
C THR A 51 0.31 2.51 -37.49
N SER A 52 0.05 1.26 -37.90
CA SER A 52 -1.08 0.49 -37.39
C SER A 52 -0.99 0.23 -35.88
N GLN A 53 0.21 -0.07 -35.36
CA GLN A 53 0.42 -0.21 -33.91
C GLN A 53 0.17 1.10 -33.16
N LEU A 54 0.61 2.23 -33.72
CA LEU A 54 0.41 3.54 -33.13
C LEU A 54 -1.08 3.92 -33.13
N GLU A 55 -1.80 3.62 -34.21
CA GLU A 55 -3.25 3.80 -34.30
C GLU A 55 -4.01 2.92 -33.29
N ASP A 56 -3.60 1.66 -33.07
CA ASP A 56 -4.18 0.78 -32.05
C ASP A 56 -3.98 1.35 -30.64
N VAL A 57 -2.74 1.71 -30.29
CA VAL A 57 -2.42 2.30 -28.98
C VAL A 57 -3.17 3.61 -28.78
N GLN A 58 -3.23 4.47 -29.80
CA GLN A 58 -3.99 5.71 -29.77
C GLN A 58 -5.49 5.45 -29.58
N SER A 59 -6.05 4.46 -30.27
CA SER A 59 -7.45 4.06 -30.13
C SER A 59 -7.74 3.57 -28.72
N ARG A 60 -6.84 2.76 -28.14
CA ARG A 60 -6.96 2.26 -26.76
C ARG A 60 -6.88 3.39 -25.72
N LEU A 61 -6.02 4.38 -25.93
CA LEU A 61 -5.95 5.57 -25.08
C LEU A 61 -7.20 6.46 -25.22
N GLN A 62 -7.74 6.63 -26.43
CA GLN A 62 -8.96 7.41 -26.68
C GLN A 62 -10.24 6.72 -26.19
N GLN A 63 -10.27 5.39 -26.07
CA GLN A 63 -11.39 4.66 -25.46
C GLN A 63 -11.39 4.76 -23.92
N GLN A 64 -10.26 5.13 -23.30
CA GLN A 64 -10.11 5.20 -21.85
C GLN A 64 -10.93 6.31 -21.12
N PRO A 65 -11.35 7.44 -21.74
CA PRO A 65 -12.22 8.44 -21.10
C PRO A 65 -13.73 8.26 -21.38
N GLN A 66 -14.14 7.36 -22.30
CA GLN A 66 -15.53 7.28 -22.80
C GLN A 66 -16.29 5.98 -22.46
N ALA A 67 -15.85 5.20 -21.46
CA ALA A 67 -16.70 4.15 -20.87
C ALA A 67 -17.80 4.71 -19.93
N LYS A 68 -18.38 5.86 -20.31
CA LYS A 68 -19.70 6.31 -19.87
C LYS A 68 -20.51 6.56 -21.14
N VAL A 69 -21.60 5.81 -21.27
CA VAL A 69 -22.60 5.85 -22.36
C VAL A 69 -22.20 5.03 -23.60
N LYS A 70 -22.69 3.78 -23.69
CA LYS A 70 -23.69 3.32 -24.69
C LYS A 70 -23.74 1.78 -24.75
N GLU A 71 -24.92 1.22 -24.44
CA GLU A 71 -25.26 -0.18 -24.70
C GLU A 71 -25.16 -0.51 -26.20
N SER A 72 -24.46 -1.59 -26.54
CA SER A 72 -24.73 -2.38 -27.75
C SER A 72 -24.32 -3.82 -27.50
N SER A 73 -25.30 -4.68 -27.20
CA SER A 73 -25.88 -5.63 -28.16
C SER A 73 -24.96 -6.83 -28.46
N HIS A 74 -25.22 -7.86 -27.66
CA HIS A 74 -25.05 -9.30 -27.89
C HIS A 74 -23.65 -9.92 -28.03
N GLN A 75 -23.43 -10.87 -27.10
CA GLN A 75 -22.78 -12.17 -27.34
C GLN A 75 -21.25 -12.23 -27.25
N ALA A 76 -20.72 -12.27 -26.02
CA ALA A 76 -19.70 -13.24 -25.62
C ALA A 76 -19.48 -13.19 -24.09
N CYS A 77 -19.50 -14.37 -23.46
CA CYS A 77 -18.99 -14.66 -22.12
C CYS A 77 -19.76 -14.06 -20.93
N GLN A 78 -20.80 -14.79 -20.52
CA GLN A 78 -21.17 -14.89 -19.11
C GLN A 78 -20.04 -15.63 -18.36
N THR A 79 -19.11 -14.88 -17.79
CA THR A 79 -18.45 -15.24 -16.53
C THR A 79 -18.74 -14.09 -15.59
N ASP A 80 -19.90 -14.18 -14.96
CA ASP A 80 -20.47 -13.15 -14.10
C ASP A 80 -19.82 -13.23 -12.70
N THR A 81 -18.58 -12.78 -12.63
CA THR A 81 -17.97 -12.25 -11.41
C THR A 81 -17.12 -11.04 -11.81
N GLN A 82 -17.72 -10.07 -12.50
CA GLN A 82 -17.14 -8.73 -12.60
C GLN A 82 -17.31 -8.06 -11.24
N THR A 83 -16.48 -8.48 -10.27
CA THR A 83 -16.38 -7.86 -8.96
C THR A 83 -16.24 -6.36 -9.16
N ASP A 84 -17.16 -5.58 -8.58
CA ASP A 84 -17.21 -4.12 -8.71
C ASP A 84 -16.04 -3.49 -7.92
N TYR A 85 -14.82 -3.63 -8.45
CA TYR A 85 -13.60 -3.10 -7.85
C TYR A 85 -13.65 -1.58 -7.71
N LYS A 86 -14.37 -0.89 -8.61
CA LYS A 86 -14.55 0.55 -8.55
C LYS A 86 -15.42 0.94 -7.35
N GLY A 87 -16.57 0.28 -7.16
CA GLY A 87 -17.42 0.51 -6.00
C GLY A 87 -16.77 0.06 -4.69
N LEU A 88 -16.02 -1.03 -4.69
CA LEU A 88 -15.23 -1.47 -3.53
C LEU A 88 -14.17 -0.43 -3.14
N PHE A 89 -13.45 0.14 -4.12
CA PHE A 89 -12.45 1.18 -3.87
C PHE A 89 -13.08 2.47 -3.34
N GLU A 90 -14.20 2.92 -3.92
CA GLU A 90 -14.93 4.09 -3.42
C GLU A 90 -15.44 3.88 -2.00
N ARG A 91 -15.99 2.69 -1.70
CA ARG A 91 -16.44 2.33 -0.34
C ARG A 91 -15.27 2.26 0.65
N ALA A 92 -14.13 1.71 0.23
CA ALA A 92 -12.93 1.67 1.05
C ALA A 92 -12.40 3.07 1.35
N LYS A 93 -12.35 3.95 0.35
CA LYS A 93 -11.97 5.35 0.51
C LYS A 93 -12.91 6.09 1.47
N GLN A 94 -14.22 5.88 1.34
CA GLN A 94 -15.20 6.45 2.25
C GLN A 94 -14.99 5.94 3.69
N LYS A 95 -14.82 4.64 3.86
CA LYS A 95 -14.58 4.01 5.17
C LYS A 95 -13.31 4.55 5.84
N ILE A 96 -12.24 4.77 5.08
CA ILE A 96 -11.01 5.38 5.58
C ILE A 96 -11.27 6.80 6.08
N ASN A 97 -11.99 7.62 5.32
CA ASN A 97 -12.32 8.98 5.74
C ASN A 97 -13.21 9.01 7.00
N ASP A 98 -14.17 8.08 7.11
CA ASP A 98 -15.00 7.94 8.29
C ASP A 98 -14.16 7.57 9.52
N LEU A 99 -13.26 6.59 9.38
CA LEU A 99 -12.34 6.18 10.45
C LEU A 99 -11.38 7.29 10.87
N ILE A 100 -10.95 8.15 9.94
CA ILE A 100 -10.12 9.31 10.28
C ILE A 100 -10.91 10.29 11.16
N ARG A 101 -12.15 10.60 10.78
CA ARG A 101 -13.03 11.49 11.56
C ARG A 101 -13.32 10.92 12.95
N ASP A 102 -13.64 9.63 13.03
CA ASP A 102 -13.90 8.96 14.31
C ASP A 102 -12.66 8.98 15.21
N LYS A 103 -11.47 8.73 14.64
CA LYS A 103 -10.20 8.81 15.37
C LYS A 103 -9.95 10.22 15.91
N GLU A 104 -10.19 11.25 15.11
CA GLU A 104 -10.03 12.65 15.53
C GLU A 104 -10.98 13.00 16.67
N ALA A 105 -12.27 12.64 16.55
CA ALA A 105 -13.26 12.83 17.60
C ALA A 105 -12.88 12.13 18.91
N LEU A 106 -12.42 10.88 18.83
CA LEU A 106 -11.97 10.12 20.01
C LEU A 106 -10.71 10.72 20.65
N LEU A 107 -9.79 11.28 19.86
CA LEU A 107 -8.62 11.97 20.39
C LEU A 107 -9.00 13.23 21.16
N GLU A 108 -9.98 13.98 20.66
CA GLU A 108 -10.50 15.17 21.33
C GLU A 108 -11.27 14.83 22.61
N GLU A 109 -12.11 13.79 22.58
CA GLU A 109 -12.78 13.28 23.78
C GLU A 109 -11.76 12.82 24.83
N LYS A 110 -10.73 12.06 24.42
CA LYS A 110 -9.66 11.62 25.31
C LYS A 110 -8.91 12.80 25.94
N SER A 111 -8.61 13.85 25.15
CA SER A 111 -7.96 15.06 25.65
C SER A 111 -8.82 15.77 26.68
N THR A 112 -10.12 15.90 26.40
CA THR A 112 -11.11 16.50 27.29
C THR A 112 -11.24 15.71 28.60
N LEU A 113 -11.33 14.38 28.50
CA LEU A 113 -11.44 13.52 29.66
C LEU A 113 -10.17 13.56 30.53
N ALA A 114 -8.99 13.62 29.91
CA ALA A 114 -7.73 13.79 30.65
C ALA A 114 -7.69 15.12 31.42
N ALA A 115 -8.18 16.22 30.82
CA ALA A 115 -8.28 17.51 31.50
C ALA A 115 -9.24 17.44 32.70
N GLN A 116 -10.39 16.78 32.55
CA GLN A 116 -11.34 16.57 33.64
C GLN A 116 -10.76 15.70 34.77
N CYS A 117 -10.00 14.66 34.45
CA CYS A 117 -9.31 13.83 35.43
C CYS A 117 -8.31 14.63 36.26
N GLU A 118 -7.48 15.46 35.62
CA GLU A 118 -6.52 16.31 36.33
C GLU A 118 -7.23 17.36 37.20
N GLU A 119 -8.30 17.98 36.71
CA GLU A 119 -9.12 18.92 37.49
C GLU A 119 -9.73 18.24 38.72
N LEU A 120 -10.31 17.05 38.57
CA LEU A 120 -10.92 16.31 39.67
C LEU A 120 -9.86 15.91 40.71
N LYS A 121 -8.68 15.48 40.26
CA LYS A 121 -7.54 15.14 41.13
C LYS A 121 -7.09 16.34 41.96
N LEU A 122 -6.96 17.52 41.35
CA LEU A 122 -6.66 18.77 42.05
C LEU A 122 -7.74 19.11 43.08
N ARG A 123 -9.03 19.00 42.73
CA ARG A 123 -10.14 19.21 43.67
C ARG A 123 -10.10 18.26 44.86
N MET A 124 -9.82 16.98 44.63
CA MET A 124 -9.69 16.00 45.71
C MET A 124 -8.50 16.31 46.64
N GLN A 125 -7.37 16.74 46.08
CA GLN A 125 -6.21 17.12 46.88
C GLN A 125 -6.49 18.37 47.73
N GLN A 126 -7.14 19.39 47.16
CA GLN A 126 -7.51 20.60 47.89
C GLN A 126 -8.51 20.32 49.02
N GLN A 127 -9.48 19.42 48.80
CA GLN A 127 -10.38 18.97 49.87
C GLN A 127 -9.63 18.28 51.01
N ARG A 128 -8.65 17.41 50.71
CA ARG A 128 -7.80 16.78 51.73
C ARG A 128 -6.99 17.80 52.52
N GLU A 129 -6.45 18.82 51.86
CA GLU A 129 -5.66 19.87 52.50
C GLU A 129 -6.51 20.79 53.38
N ASN A 130 -7.73 21.12 52.94
CA ASN A 130 -8.72 21.85 53.75
C ASN A 130 -9.16 21.03 54.98
N ALA A 131 -9.41 19.72 54.83
CA ALA A 131 -9.76 18.84 55.94
C ALA A 131 -8.61 18.71 56.96
N ARG A 132 -7.34 18.68 56.50
CA ARG A 132 -6.15 18.67 57.36
C ARG A 132 -5.92 20.01 58.07
N SER A 133 -6.20 21.12 57.41
CA SER A 133 -6.11 22.47 57.98
C SER A 133 -7.19 22.73 59.04
N SER A 134 -8.33 22.03 58.96
CA SER A 134 -9.41 22.06 59.96
C SER A 134 -9.15 21.18 61.19
N ALA A 135 -8.26 20.18 61.10
CA ALA A 135 -7.93 19.26 62.17
C ALA A 135 -6.61 19.67 62.86
N GLY A 136 -6.63 20.80 63.55
CA GLY A 136 -5.50 21.24 64.37
C GLY A 136 -5.22 20.28 65.53
N SER A 137 -3.99 19.75 65.55
CA SER A 137 -3.22 19.26 66.71
C SER A 137 -3.77 18.07 67.51
N ARG A 138 -3.07 16.92 67.42
CA ARG A 138 -2.71 16.05 68.56
C ARG A 138 -1.67 14.98 68.15
N THR A 139 -0.43 15.23 68.58
CA THR A 139 0.56 14.30 69.15
C THR A 139 0.84 12.92 68.51
N SER A 140 2.13 12.73 68.22
CA SER A 140 2.98 11.54 68.45
C SER A 140 2.57 10.17 67.92
N ASP A 141 3.55 9.61 67.19
CA ASP A 141 3.99 8.23 67.25
C ASP A 141 2.91 7.16 67.13
N ARG A 142 2.67 6.71 65.88
CA ARG A 142 2.71 5.27 65.57
C ARG A 142 2.57 4.95 64.09
N ASN A 143 3.37 3.97 63.71
CA ASN A 143 3.14 2.94 62.71
C ASN A 143 3.64 3.19 61.27
N LEU A 144 4.73 2.47 61.01
CA LEU A 144 5.37 2.07 59.76
C LEU A 144 4.43 1.41 58.71
N ASN A 145 3.11 1.56 58.82
CA ASN A 145 2.12 0.97 57.91
C ASN A 145 1.70 1.90 56.76
N LEU A 146 2.10 3.17 56.76
CA LEU A 146 1.70 4.12 55.70
C LEU A 146 2.50 3.93 54.40
N SER A 147 3.71 3.37 54.48
CA SER A 147 4.57 3.13 53.31
C SER A 147 3.99 2.04 52.40
N LEU A 148 3.44 0.97 52.97
CA LEU A 148 2.87 -0.14 52.20
C LEU A 148 1.59 0.30 51.46
N VAL A 149 0.73 1.08 52.10
CA VAL A 149 -0.51 1.61 51.50
C VAL A 149 -0.22 2.57 50.34
N HIS A 150 0.87 3.36 50.40
CA HIS A 150 1.25 4.28 49.32
C HIS A 150 1.84 3.56 48.10
N VAL A 151 2.50 2.41 48.29
CA VAL A 151 3.01 1.58 47.19
C VAL A 151 1.86 0.91 46.43
N PHE A 152 0.82 0.42 47.12
CA PHE A 152 -0.35 -0.17 46.47
C PHE A 152 -1.23 0.85 45.73
N SER A 153 -1.27 2.11 46.16
CA SER A 153 -2.01 3.17 45.47
C SER A 153 -1.40 3.58 44.12
N SER A 154 -0.18 3.13 43.80
CA SER A 154 0.58 3.54 42.62
C SER A 154 0.65 2.47 41.53
N ILE A 155 0.12 1.25 41.78
CA ILE A 155 0.04 0.21 40.76
C ILE A 155 -1.19 0.54 39.89
N PRO A 156 -1.02 0.84 38.58
CA PRO A 156 -2.15 1.04 37.70
C PRO A 156 -3.05 -0.20 37.75
N LEU A 157 -4.37 -0.02 37.87
CA LEU A 157 -5.33 -1.15 37.94
C LEU A 157 -5.10 -2.18 36.81
N PHE A 158 -4.70 -1.71 35.61
CA PHE A 158 -4.30 -2.55 34.49
C PHE A 158 -3.11 -3.48 34.78
N SER A 159 -2.09 -3.01 35.49
CA SER A 159 -0.92 -3.81 35.87
C SER A 159 -1.28 -4.89 36.90
N LEU A 160 -2.24 -4.62 37.78
CA LEU A 160 -2.73 -5.61 38.73
C LEU A 160 -3.59 -6.69 38.04
N ILE A 161 -4.46 -6.29 37.10
CA ILE A 161 -5.24 -7.20 36.29
C ILE A 161 -4.32 -8.13 35.48
N GLU A 162 -3.29 -7.58 34.84
CA GLU A 162 -2.30 -8.36 34.09
C GLU A 162 -1.53 -9.34 34.98
N LEU A 163 -1.13 -8.91 36.18
CA LEU A 163 -0.50 -9.79 37.16
C LEU A 163 -1.43 -10.94 37.58
N ARG A 164 -2.71 -10.64 37.88
CA ARG A 164 -3.70 -11.65 38.24
C ARG A 164 -3.98 -12.63 37.09
N GLN A 165 -3.95 -12.17 35.83
CA GLN A 165 -4.02 -13.06 34.67
C GLN A 165 -2.81 -13.99 34.58
N ASN A 166 -1.60 -13.47 34.83
CA ASN A 166 -0.37 -14.26 34.82
C ASN A 166 -0.38 -15.33 35.92
N VAL A 167 -0.79 -14.95 37.12
CA VAL A 167 -0.97 -15.86 38.25
C VAL A 167 -2.06 -16.89 37.95
N GLY A 168 -3.21 -16.48 37.41
CA GLY A 168 -4.29 -17.37 37.00
C GLY A 168 -3.82 -18.45 36.01
N ARG A 169 -3.05 -18.08 34.98
CA ARG A 169 -2.45 -19.04 34.04
C ARG A 169 -1.52 -20.04 34.73
N LEU A 170 -0.75 -19.58 35.72
CA LEU A 170 0.12 -20.47 36.50
C LEU A 170 -0.70 -21.39 37.41
N LEU A 171 -1.80 -20.90 37.98
CA LEU A 171 -2.70 -21.66 38.86
C LEU A 171 -3.42 -22.81 38.16
N VAL A 172 -3.72 -22.71 36.86
CA VAL A 172 -4.33 -23.81 36.07
C VAL A 172 -3.52 -25.12 36.17
N SER A 173 -2.19 -25.03 36.32
CA SER A 173 -1.35 -26.22 36.50
C SER A 173 -1.58 -26.95 37.83
N ARG A 174 -2.10 -26.26 38.84
CA ARG A 174 -2.36 -26.76 40.19
C ARG A 174 -3.85 -26.97 40.45
N VAL A 175 -4.71 -26.20 39.78
CA VAL A 175 -6.18 -26.26 39.85
C VAL A 175 -6.71 -26.39 38.42
N PRO A 176 -6.74 -27.61 37.85
CA PRO A 176 -7.16 -27.82 36.45
C PRO A 176 -8.63 -27.48 36.18
N ALA A 177 -9.46 -27.43 37.23
CA ALA A 177 -10.86 -27.03 37.16
C ALA A 177 -11.06 -25.50 37.06
N LEU A 178 -9.99 -24.71 37.20
CA LEU A 178 -10.06 -23.25 37.11
C LEU A 178 -10.26 -22.81 35.66
N ASP A 179 -11.49 -22.45 35.31
CA ASP A 179 -11.83 -21.87 34.02
C ASP A 179 -11.55 -20.35 34.01
N LEU A 180 -10.41 -19.97 33.43
CA LEU A 180 -9.99 -18.57 33.33
C LEU A 180 -10.97 -17.69 32.53
N ALA A 181 -11.83 -18.27 31.68
CA ALA A 181 -12.82 -17.51 30.93
C ALA A 181 -13.95 -16.96 31.83
N GLN A 182 -14.15 -17.57 33.01
CA GLN A 182 -15.19 -17.18 33.96
C GLN A 182 -14.63 -16.32 35.11
N VAL A 183 -13.32 -16.16 35.20
CA VAL A 183 -12.69 -15.42 36.31
C VAL A 183 -12.72 -13.91 36.04
N ASN A 184 -13.31 -13.16 36.98
CA ASN A 184 -13.22 -11.70 36.99
C ASN A 184 -11.90 -11.24 37.66
N PHE A 185 -10.93 -10.82 36.85
CA PHE A 185 -9.60 -10.37 37.31
C PHE A 185 -9.60 -9.00 38.01
N GLU A 186 -10.71 -8.26 37.97
CA GLU A 186 -10.87 -7.03 38.76
C GLU A 186 -11.06 -7.33 40.26
N CYS A 187 -11.50 -8.55 40.59
CA CYS A 187 -11.71 -9.00 41.96
C CYS A 187 -10.53 -9.81 42.52
N ASN A 188 -10.55 -10.05 43.83
CA ASN A 188 -9.50 -10.77 44.56
C ASN A 188 -9.60 -12.30 44.44
N VAL A 189 -10.46 -12.82 43.56
CA VAL A 189 -10.72 -14.26 43.41
C VAL A 189 -9.44 -15.05 43.12
N ILE A 190 -8.55 -14.51 42.26
CA ILE A 190 -7.24 -15.13 42.00
C ILE A 190 -6.35 -15.14 43.24
N ASP A 191 -6.39 -14.08 44.05
CA ASP A 191 -5.62 -13.96 45.28
C ASP A 191 -6.11 -14.99 46.32
N GLU A 192 -7.43 -15.18 46.44
CA GLU A 192 -8.06 -16.17 47.33
C GLU A 192 -7.75 -17.62 46.91
N ILE A 193 -7.83 -17.92 45.61
CA ILE A 193 -7.45 -19.24 45.07
C ILE A 193 -5.95 -19.47 45.30
N LEU A 194 -5.11 -18.47 45.05
CA LEU A 194 -3.67 -18.58 45.32
C LEU A 194 -3.40 -18.87 46.80
N GLU A 195 -4.11 -18.21 47.71
CA GLU A 195 -4.00 -18.45 49.15
C GLU A 195 -4.44 -19.87 49.52
N GLN A 196 -5.54 -20.37 48.96
CA GLN A 196 -5.99 -21.74 49.17
C GLN A 196 -4.97 -22.78 48.67
N VAL A 197 -4.38 -22.57 47.49
CA VAL A 197 -3.30 -23.42 46.96
C VAL A 197 -2.07 -23.40 47.88
N LEU A 198 -1.71 -22.24 48.43
CA LEU A 198 -0.55 -22.09 49.32
C LEU A 198 -0.78 -22.67 50.71
N THR A 199 -2.02 -22.63 51.21
CA THR A 199 -2.41 -23.16 52.52
C THR A 199 -2.76 -24.64 52.49
N GLY A 200 -2.87 -25.24 51.29
CA GLY A 200 -3.16 -26.67 51.12
C GLY A 200 -4.59 -27.05 51.48
N THR A 201 -5.51 -26.08 51.51
CA THR A 201 -6.95 -26.37 51.56
C THR A 201 -7.39 -26.81 50.16
N ASP A 202 -7.71 -28.09 50.00
CA ASP A 202 -8.00 -28.74 48.72
C ASP A 202 -9.14 -28.06 47.92
N PHE A 203 -9.01 -28.12 46.59
CA PHE A 203 -10.01 -27.75 45.57
C PHE A 203 -10.82 -28.96 45.11
#